data_AF-A0A7R9W6U3-F1
#
_entry.id   AF-A0A7R9W6U3-F1
#
_cell.length_a   1.000
_cell.length_b   1.000
_cell.length_c   1.000
_cell.angle_alpha   90.00
_cell.angle_beta   90.00
_cell.angle_gamma   90.00
#
_symmetry.space_group_name_H-M   'P 1'
#
loop_
_entity.id
_entity.type
_entity.pdbx_description
1 polymer ?
#
loop_
_entity_poly.entity_id
_entity_poly.type
_entity_poly.pdbx_seq_one_letter_code
_entity_poly.pdbx_strand_id
1 'polypeptide(L)'
;WQIKIYETYGRRNVDPFQMMLGVNLFGIGLTTIGLLFSGDVWRIVEFLEVNPQAMVHLGMTGLVSASGQIATFAMIREFGAVLFTVVITIRQMGAIVLSAVVFGHSIMLVAMAGAVLVFATVAYQIKRQYVLARQPETLVS
;
A
#
# COMPACT_ATOMS: atom_id res chain seq x y z
N TRP A 1 -4.14 15.93 12.19
CA TRP A 1 -3.79 15.49 13.56
C TRP A 1 -2.38 14.89 13.61
N GLN A 2 -2.05 13.86 12.80
CA GLN A 2 -0.68 13.31 12.76
C GLN A 2 0.41 14.35 12.46
N ILE A 3 0.19 15.24 11.47
CA ILE A 3 1.12 16.34 11.14
C ILE A 3 1.42 17.23 12.37
N LYS A 4 0.40 17.51 13.18
CA LYS A 4 0.52 18.36 14.38
C LYS A 4 1.33 17.69 15.50
N ILE A 5 1.37 16.35 15.53
CA ILE A 5 2.17 15.58 16.50
C ILE A 5 3.63 15.53 16.04
N TYR A 6 3.88 15.36 14.74
CA TYR A 6 5.23 15.37 14.17
C TYR A 6 5.93 16.73 14.29
N GLU A 7 5.19 17.83 14.22
CA GLU A 7 5.74 19.18 14.40
C GLU A 7 5.98 19.53 15.88
N THR A 8 5.10 19.08 16.80
CA THR A 8 5.16 19.47 18.22
C THR A 8 6.20 18.66 19.02
N TYR A 9 6.44 17.39 18.70
CA TYR A 9 7.27 16.48 19.53
C TYR A 9 8.70 16.25 19.02
N GLY A 10 9.13 16.93 17.96
CA GLY A 10 10.51 16.86 17.51
C GLY A 10 10.81 15.62 16.67
N ARG A 11 11.50 15.89 15.56
CA ARG A 11 11.88 15.00 14.46
C ARG A 11 12.79 13.81 14.83
N ARG A 12 13.00 13.50 16.11
CA ARG A 12 14.15 12.70 16.57
C ARG A 12 13.76 11.22 16.75
N ASN A 13 14.09 10.40 15.74
CA ASN A 13 14.21 8.93 15.79
C ASN A 13 12.93 8.07 15.80
N VAL A 14 11.84 8.45 15.13
CA VAL A 14 10.90 7.40 14.69
C VAL A 14 11.39 6.92 13.33
N ASP A 15 12.16 5.83 13.34
CA ASP A 15 12.59 5.21 12.10
C ASP A 15 11.33 4.77 11.33
N PRO A 16 11.12 5.22 10.08
CA PRO A 16 9.90 4.89 9.38
C PRO A 16 9.77 3.35 9.14
N PHE A 17 10.87 2.58 9.24
CA PHE A 17 10.83 1.11 9.29
C PHE A 17 10.17 0.60 10.58
N GLN A 18 10.38 1.26 11.72
CA GLN A 18 9.68 0.91 12.98
C GLN A 18 8.18 1.19 12.90
N MET A 19 7.77 2.25 12.20
CA MET A 19 6.34 2.50 11.94
C MET A 19 5.74 1.41 11.06
N MET A 20 6.45 1.01 10.00
CA MET A 20 6.01 -0.05 9.10
C MET A 20 5.91 -1.41 9.82
N LEU A 21 6.87 -1.72 10.69
CA LEU A 21 6.82 -2.90 11.54
C LEU A 21 5.61 -2.86 12.47
N GLY A 22 5.36 -1.72 13.13
CA GLY A 22 4.20 -1.55 14.01
C GLY A 22 2.87 -1.76 13.30
N VAL A 23 2.70 -1.23 12.09
CA VAL A 23 1.48 -1.42 11.27
C VAL A 23 1.32 -2.88 10.86
N ASN A 24 2.40 -3.54 10.41
CA ASN A 24 2.34 -4.96 10.03
C ASN A 24 2.05 -5.87 11.23
N LEU A 25 2.66 -5.62 12.39
CA LEU A 25 2.40 -6.39 13.62
C LEU A 25 0.96 -6.22 14.12
N PHE A 26 0.45 -4.98 14.09
CA PHE A 26 -0.94 -4.72 14.43
C PHE A 26 -1.91 -5.40 13.45
N GLY A 27 -1.58 -5.38 12.15
CA GLY A 27 -2.32 -6.11 11.12
C GLY A 27 -2.34 -7.62 11.35
N ILE A 28 -1.20 -8.21 11.72
CA ILE A 28 -1.10 -9.63 12.10
C ILE A 28 -1.99 -9.91 13.31
N GLY A 29 -1.91 -9.09 14.36
CA GLY A 29 -2.73 -9.25 15.57
C GLY A 29 -4.23 -9.23 15.28
N LEU A 30 -4.71 -8.24 14.52
CA LEU A 30 -6.11 -8.16 14.12
C LEU A 30 -6.55 -9.35 13.25
N THR A 31 -5.69 -9.79 12.33
CA THR A 31 -5.97 -10.94 11.45
C THR A 31 -6.08 -12.23 12.27
N THR A 32 -5.15 -12.45 13.22
CA THR A 32 -5.19 -13.59 14.16
C THR A 32 -6.46 -13.57 15.00
N ILE A 33 -6.85 -12.41 15.54
CA ILE A 33 -8.10 -12.27 16.30
C ILE A 33 -9.32 -12.60 15.42
N GLY A 34 -9.38 -12.08 14.18
CA GLY A 34 -10.47 -12.37 13.24
C GLY A 34 -10.57 -13.86 12.88
N LEU A 35 -9.43 -14.53 12.72
CA LEU A 35 -9.34 -15.98 12.51
C LEU A 35 -9.85 -16.77 13.72
N LEU A 36 -9.51 -16.35 14.93
CA LEU A 36 -10.00 -16.97 16.17
C LEU A 36 -11.53 -16.80 16.30
N PHE A 37 -12.08 -15.63 15.99
CA PHE A 37 -13.53 -15.40 15.99
C PHE A 37 -14.27 -16.21 14.93
N SER A 38 -13.66 -16.44 13.76
CA SER A 38 -14.26 -17.22 12.68
C SER A 38 -14.20 -18.74 12.93
N GLY A 39 -13.33 -19.20 13.85
CA GLY A 39 -13.18 -20.61 14.22
C GLY A 39 -12.45 -21.47 13.18
N ASP A 40 -11.91 -20.87 12.11
CA ASP A 40 -11.31 -21.59 10.98
C ASP A 40 -9.83 -21.98 11.20
N VAL A 41 -9.26 -21.66 12.37
CA VAL A 41 -7.84 -21.91 12.67
C VAL A 41 -7.49 -23.40 12.51
N TRP A 42 -8.33 -24.29 13.03
CA TRP A 42 -8.10 -25.74 12.93
C TRP A 42 -8.17 -26.26 11.49
N ARG A 43 -9.09 -25.73 10.67
CA ARG A 43 -9.21 -26.09 9.26
C ARG A 43 -7.99 -25.67 8.44
N ILE A 44 -7.39 -24.53 8.78
CA ILE A 44 -6.18 -24.04 8.11
C ILE A 44 -4.98 -24.92 8.47
N VAL A 45 -4.84 -25.33 9.74
CA VAL A 45 -3.75 -26.22 10.17
C VAL A 45 -3.86 -27.57 9.46
N GLU A 46 -5.04 -28.18 9.46
CA GLU A 46 -5.28 -29.45 8.76
C GLU A 46 -4.99 -29.34 7.25
N PHE A 47 -5.40 -28.24 6.61
CA PHE A 47 -5.10 -27.98 5.20
C PHE A 47 -3.59 -27.88 4.92
N LEU A 48 -2.83 -27.24 5.81
CA LEU A 48 -1.38 -27.08 5.69
C LEU A 48 -0.62 -28.39 5.94
N GLU A 49 -1.10 -29.23 6.85
CA GLU A 49 -0.54 -30.57 7.08
C GLU A 49 -0.73 -31.49 5.88
N VAL A 50 -1.91 -31.43 5.23
CA VAL A 50 -2.21 -32.24 4.05
C VAL A 50 -1.49 -31.72 2.80
N ASN A 51 -1.24 -30.40 2.71
CA ASN A 51 -0.65 -29.76 1.52
C ASN A 51 0.62 -28.96 1.87
N PRO A 52 1.78 -29.60 2.04
CA PRO A 52 3.03 -28.89 2.34
C PRO A 52 3.46 -27.92 1.22
N GLN A 53 3.02 -28.13 -0.03
CA GLN A 53 3.23 -27.17 -1.12
C GLN A 53 2.53 -25.82 -0.85
N ALA A 54 1.41 -25.81 -0.12
CA ALA A 54 0.72 -24.57 0.25
C ALA A 54 1.60 -23.69 1.16
N MET A 55 2.42 -24.27 2.05
CA MET A 55 3.38 -23.50 2.86
C MET A 55 4.41 -22.79 2.00
N VAL A 56 4.88 -23.41 0.92
CA VAL A 56 5.82 -22.78 -0.02
C VAL A 56 5.16 -21.61 -0.75
N HIS A 57 3.92 -21.77 -1.22
CA HIS A 57 3.17 -20.68 -1.85
C HIS A 57 2.89 -19.53 -0.89
N LEU A 58 2.56 -19.81 0.38
CA LEU A 58 2.39 -18.80 1.42
C LEU A 58 3.71 -18.07 1.71
N GLY A 59 4.82 -18.80 1.80
CA GLY A 59 6.15 -18.22 2.00
C GLY A 59 6.55 -17.32 0.83
N MET A 60 6.38 -17.77 -0.41
CA MET A 60 6.69 -16.99 -1.61
C MET A 60 5.81 -15.74 -1.72
N THR A 61 4.52 -15.86 -1.41
CA THR A 61 3.59 -14.73 -1.37
C THR A 61 4.00 -13.73 -0.28
N GLY A 62 4.46 -14.21 0.87
CA GLY A 62 5.01 -13.39 1.95
C GLY A 62 6.27 -12.63 1.53
N LEU A 63 7.22 -13.31 0.88
CA LEU A 63 8.45 -12.69 0.37
C LEU A 63 8.14 -11.61 -0.66
N VAL A 64 7.30 -11.91 -1.66
CA VAL A 64 6.88 -10.94 -2.69
C VAL A 64 6.17 -9.74 -2.05
N SER A 65 5.32 -9.99 -1.06
CA SER A 65 4.61 -8.92 -0.33
C SER A 65 5.58 -8.04 0.46
N ALA A 66 6.55 -8.63 1.17
CA ALA A 66 7.57 -7.90 1.91
C ALA A 66 8.44 -7.04 0.98
N SER A 67 8.88 -7.59 -0.16
CA SER A 67 9.61 -6.83 -1.18
C SER A 67 8.79 -5.66 -1.73
N GLY A 68 7.51 -5.86 -2.02
CA GLY A 68 6.61 -4.80 -2.50
C GLY A 68 6.36 -3.71 -1.46
N GLN A 69 6.27 -4.07 -0.18
CA GLN A 69 6.18 -3.10 0.91
C GLN A 69 7.46 -2.26 1.05
N ILE A 70 8.64 -2.87 0.95
CA ILE A 70 9.93 -2.17 0.99
C ILE A 70 10.07 -1.19 -0.18
N ALA A 71 9.70 -1.61 -1.40
CA ALA A 71 9.72 -0.73 -2.57
C ALA A 71 8.75 0.46 -2.44
N THR A 72 7.54 0.20 -1.95
CA THR A 72 6.54 1.24 -1.67
C THR A 72 7.07 2.24 -0.63
N PHE A 73 7.69 1.72 0.42
CA PHE A 73 8.25 2.52 1.49
C PHE A 73 9.42 3.39 1.04
N ALA A 74 10.35 2.84 0.27
CA ALA A 74 11.45 3.58 -0.32
C ALA A 74 10.93 4.77 -1.14
N MET A 75 9.91 4.55 -1.96
CA MET A 75 9.26 5.61 -2.74
C MET A 75 8.58 6.67 -1.87
N ILE A 76 7.91 6.29 -0.79
CA ILE A 76 7.27 7.25 0.14
C ILE A 76 8.32 8.14 0.81
N ARG A 77 9.46 7.59 1.21
CA ARG A 77 10.52 8.35 1.89
C ARG A 77 11.10 9.46 1.02
N GLU A 78 11.19 9.23 -0.28
CA GLU A 78 11.83 10.15 -1.22
C GLU A 78 10.88 11.26 -1.71
N PHE A 79 9.56 10.99 -1.78
CA PHE A 79 8.59 11.92 -2.39
C PHE A 79 7.39 12.34 -1.51
N GLY A 80 7.22 11.78 -0.31
CA GLY A 80 6.23 12.24 0.68
C GLY A 80 4.78 11.74 0.50
N ALA A 81 3.84 12.37 1.24
CA ALA A 81 2.47 11.88 1.46
C ALA A 81 1.57 11.79 0.21
N VAL A 82 1.87 12.57 -0.83
CA VAL A 82 1.13 12.55 -2.09
C VAL A 82 1.37 11.23 -2.82
N LEU A 83 2.61 10.74 -2.83
CA LEU A 83 2.95 9.48 -3.48
C LEU A 83 2.42 8.26 -2.72
N PHE A 84 2.21 8.35 -1.41
CA PHE A 84 1.52 7.30 -0.64
C PHE A 84 0.13 7.02 -1.20
N THR A 85 -0.68 8.07 -1.42
CA THR A 85 -2.02 7.92 -1.98
C THR A 85 -1.98 7.37 -3.41
N VAL A 86 -1.03 7.83 -4.22
CA VAL A 86 -0.83 7.34 -5.60
C VAL A 86 -0.46 5.87 -5.66
N VAL A 87 0.44 5.40 -4.79
CA VAL A 87 0.85 3.99 -4.78
C VAL A 87 -0.31 3.07 -4.37
N ILE A 88 -1.11 3.48 -3.39
CA ILE A 88 -2.32 2.72 -2.99
C ILE A 88 -3.30 2.59 -4.14
N THR A 89 -3.55 3.68 -4.88
CA THR A 89 -4.50 3.66 -6.01
C THR A 89 -3.97 2.82 -7.16
N ILE A 90 -2.69 2.95 -7.53
CA ILE A 90 -2.05 2.12 -8.57
C ILE A 90 -2.15 0.63 -8.19
N ARG A 91 -1.85 0.28 -6.93
CA ARG A 91 -1.92 -1.10 -6.45
C ARG A 91 -3.34 -1.68 -6.53
N GLN A 92 -4.36 -0.93 -6.10
CA GLN A 92 -5.75 -1.38 -6.18
C GLN A 92 -6.21 -1.53 -7.62
N MET A 93 -5.87 -0.59 -8.50
CA MET A 93 -6.21 -0.69 -9.91
C MET A 93 -5.55 -1.88 -10.59
N GLY A 94 -4.28 -2.14 -10.29
CA GLY A 94 -3.57 -3.32 -10.80
C GLY A 94 -4.29 -4.61 -10.43
N ALA A 95 -4.76 -4.73 -9.19
CA ALA A 95 -5.55 -5.88 -8.76
C ALA A 95 -6.92 -5.98 -9.48
N ILE A 96 -7.60 -4.85 -9.72
CA ILE A 96 -8.87 -4.81 -10.47
C ILE A 96 -8.65 -5.26 -11.92
N VAL A 97 -7.61 -4.74 -12.59
CA VAL A 97 -7.27 -5.12 -13.97
C VAL A 97 -6.87 -6.59 -14.06
N LEU A 98 -6.02 -7.06 -13.14
CA LEU A 98 -5.61 -8.47 -13.09
C LEU A 98 -6.81 -9.40 -12.86
N SER A 99 -7.70 -9.04 -11.94
CA SER A 99 -8.95 -9.76 -11.70
C SER A 99 -9.83 -9.80 -12.95
N ALA A 100 -10.03 -8.66 -13.63
CA ALA A 100 -10.80 -8.59 -14.87
C ALA A 100 -10.23 -9.49 -15.98
N VAL A 101 -8.90 -9.55 -16.12
CA VAL A 101 -8.21 -10.42 -17.08
C VAL A 101 -8.38 -11.90 -16.72
N VAL A 102 -8.20 -12.27 -15.44
CA VAL A 102 -8.31 -13.66 -14.98
C VAL A 102 -9.74 -14.20 -15.06
N PHE A 103 -10.75 -13.38 -14.74
CA PHE A 103 -12.18 -13.77 -14.77
C PHE A 103 -12.86 -13.56 -16.13
N GLY A 104 -12.12 -13.15 -17.17
CA GLY A 104 -12.61 -13.09 -18.56
C GLY A 104 -13.79 -12.12 -18.80
N HIS A 105 -14.06 -11.19 -17.88
CA HIS A 105 -15.14 -10.23 -18.06
C HIS A 105 -14.74 -9.14 -19.07
N SER A 106 -15.67 -8.74 -19.95
CA SER A 106 -15.52 -7.68 -20.96
C SER A 106 -15.48 -6.26 -20.33
N ILE A 107 -14.56 -6.02 -19.40
CA ILE A 107 -14.37 -4.78 -18.62
C ILE A 107 -13.45 -3.79 -19.37
N MET A 108 -13.14 -4.06 -20.64
CA MET A 108 -12.10 -3.36 -21.39
C MET A 108 -12.31 -1.83 -21.46
N LEU A 109 -13.55 -1.35 -21.58
CA LEU A 109 -13.85 0.09 -21.61
C LEU A 109 -13.70 0.79 -20.26
N VAL A 110 -14.16 0.16 -19.17
CA VAL A 110 -14.07 0.74 -17.82
C VAL A 110 -12.65 0.70 -17.29
N ALA A 111 -11.89 -0.37 -17.58
CA ALA A 111 -10.48 -0.47 -17.23
C ALA A 111 -9.63 0.60 -17.94
N MET A 112 -9.90 0.86 -19.22
CA MET A 112 -9.20 1.88 -19.99
C MET A 112 -9.54 3.30 -19.48
N ALA A 113 -10.82 3.58 -19.18
CA ALA A 113 -11.22 4.84 -18.56
C ALA A 113 -10.58 5.04 -17.17
N GLY A 114 -10.51 3.98 -16.36
CA GLY A 114 -9.83 4.00 -15.06
C GLY A 114 -8.33 4.31 -15.19
N ALA A 115 -7.65 3.66 -16.14
CA ALA A 115 -6.23 3.90 -16.41
C ALA A 115 -5.96 5.36 -16.77
N VAL A 116 -6.76 5.94 -17.66
CA VAL A 116 -6.65 7.36 -18.04
C VAL A 116 -6.88 8.28 -16.84
N LEU A 117 -7.89 7.99 -16.00
CA LEU A 117 -8.22 8.82 -14.85
C LEU A 117 -7.11 8.82 -13.80
N VAL A 118 -6.45 7.68 -13.56
CA VAL A 118 -5.32 7.64 -12.61
C VAL A 118 -4.07 8.26 -13.18
N PHE A 119 -3.78 8.08 -14.46
CA PHE A 119 -2.69 8.81 -15.10
C PHE A 119 -2.90 10.33 -15.01
N ALA A 120 -4.13 10.80 -15.24
CA ALA A 120 -4.50 12.21 -15.10
C ALA A 120 -4.38 12.71 -13.64
N THR A 121 -4.82 11.90 -12.67
CA THR A 121 -4.74 12.24 -11.24
C THR A 121 -3.28 12.34 -10.78
N VAL A 122 -2.41 11.41 -11.20
CA VAL A 122 -0.98 11.44 -10.89
C VAL A 122 -0.32 12.65 -11.55
N ALA A 123 -0.59 12.90 -12.83
CA ALA A 123 -0.04 14.07 -13.53
C ALA A 123 -0.47 15.39 -12.89
N TYR A 124 -1.73 15.50 -12.45
CA TYR A 124 -2.24 16.67 -11.74
C TYR A 124 -1.55 16.87 -10.38
N GLN A 125 -1.37 15.78 -9.61
CA GLN A 125 -0.70 15.84 -8.31
C GLN A 125 0.77 16.24 -8.44
N ILE A 126 1.50 15.71 -9.43
CA ILE A 126 2.88 16.08 -9.74
C ILE A 126 2.94 17.56 -10.12
N LYS A 127 2.06 18.02 -11.02
CA LYS A 127 2.02 19.43 -11.43
C LYS A 127 1.75 20.35 -10.24
N ARG A 128 0.82 19.98 -9.35
CA ARG A 128 0.49 20.76 -8.15
C ARG A 128 1.67 20.84 -7.18
N GLN A 129 2.37 19.73 -6.94
CA GLN A 129 3.61 19.68 -6.15
C GLN A 129 4.70 20.56 -6.77
N TYR A 130 4.87 20.49 -8.09
CA TYR A 130 5.85 21.30 -8.82
C TYR A 130 5.57 22.80 -8.75
N VAL A 131 4.29 23.20 -8.84
CA VAL A 131 3.87 24.61 -8.72
C VAL A 131 4.08 25.12 -7.28
N LEU A 132 3.75 24.32 -6.27
CA LEU A 132 3.93 24.69 -4.87
C LEU A 132 5.41 24.78 -4.47
N ALA A 133 6.26 23.90 -5.01
CA ALA A 133 7.71 23.96 -4.80
C ALA A 133 8.36 25.22 -5.42
N ARG A 134 7.65 25.88 -6.35
CA ARG A 134 8.11 27.10 -7.04
C ARG A 134 7.57 28.39 -6.42
N GLN A 135 6.72 28.32 -5.39
CA GLN A 135 6.16 29.49 -4.68
C GLN A 135 6.90 30.00 -3.42
N PRO A 136 8.12 29.55 -3.01
CA PRO A 136 8.73 30.10 -1.79
C PRO A 136 9.26 31.54 -1.92
N GLU A 137 9.36 32.14 -3.12
CA GLU A 137 9.94 33.49 -3.28
C GLU A 137 8.94 34.65 -3.33
N THR A 138 7.62 34.42 -3.41
CA THR A 138 6.63 35.51 -3.58
C THR A 138 5.84 35.88 -2.32
N LEU A 139 6.14 35.27 -1.17
CA LEU A 139 5.45 35.55 0.12
C LEU A 139 6.36 36.25 1.15
N VAL A 140 7.55 36.72 0.74
CA VAL A 140 8.50 37.47 1.60
C VAL A 140 8.75 38.90 1.07
N SER A 141 7.91 39.43 0.18
CA SER A 141 7.95 40.83 -0.27
C SER A 141 6.73 41.61 0.20
#